data_AF-A0A519W9I7-F1
#
_entry.id   AF-A0A519W9I7-F1
#
_cell.length_a   1.000
_cell.length_b   1.000
_cell.length_c   1.000
_cell.angle_alpha   90.00
_cell.angle_beta   90.00
_cell.angle_gamma   90.00
#
_symmetry.space_group_name_H-M   'P 1'
#
loop_
_entity.id
_entity.type
_entity.pdbx_description
1 polymer ?
#
loop_
_entity_poly.entity_id
_entity_poly.type
_entity_poly.pdbx_seq_one_letter_code
_entity_poly.pdbx_strand_id
1 'polypeptide(L)' 'MMNTEKAILAGGCFWGVEELIRHQPGVISTVVGYTGGDVPNATYRNHGTHAEGIEIVFNPEEMSYR' A
#
# COMPACT_ATOMS: atom_id res chain seq x y z
N MET A 1 6.89 19.68 12.28
CA MET A 1 7.01 18.79 11.10
C MET A 1 5.93 17.74 11.27
N MET A 2 5.09 17.49 10.27
CA MET A 2 4.20 16.33 10.31
C MET A 2 5.08 15.09 10.15
N ASN A 3 5.19 14.27 11.21
CA ASN A 3 5.84 12.98 11.12
C ASN A 3 4.89 12.03 10.39
N THR A 4 5.37 11.28 9.41
CA THR A 4 4.53 10.34 8.65
C THR A 4 5.22 8.99 8.59
N GLU A 5 4.45 7.93 8.77
CA GLU A 5 4.93 6.57 8.62
C GLU A 5 4.41 5.93 7.33
N LYS A 6 5.07 4.85 6.92
CA LYS A 6 4.76 4.13 5.69
C LYS A 6 4.60 2.65 5.95
N ALA A 7 3.53 2.07 5.41
CA ALA A 7 3.28 0.63 5.38
C ALA A 7 3.16 0.14 3.94
N ILE A 8 3.58 -1.10 3.68
CA ILE A 8 3.28 -1.82 2.44
C ILE A 8 2.55 -3.11 2.81
N LEU A 9 1.32 -3.26 2.33
CA LEU A 9 0.47 -4.43 2.61
C LEU A 9 0.05 -5.09 1.30
N ALA A 10 -0.08 -6.42 1.32
CA ALA A 10 -0.61 -7.22 0.21
C ALA A 10 -1.68 -8.17 0.75
N GLY A 11 -2.89 -8.11 0.19
CA GLY A 11 -4.08 -8.74 0.79
C GLY A 11 -5.13 -9.21 -0.21
N GLY A 12 -4.77 -9.42 -1.47
CA GLY A 12 -5.70 -9.73 -2.57
C GLY A 12 -5.77 -8.60 -3.59
N CYS A 13 -6.91 -8.45 -4.28
CA CYS A 13 -7.07 -7.41 -5.30
C CYS A 13 -6.87 -6.01 -4.72
N PHE A 14 -5.88 -5.28 -5.20
CA PHE A 14 -5.47 -3.99 -4.64
C PHE A 14 -6.56 -2.90 -4.70
N TRP A 15 -7.56 -3.00 -5.59
CA TRP A 15 -8.64 -2.04 -5.73
C TRP A 15 -9.58 -2.10 -4.53
N GLY A 16 -9.92 -3.32 -4.10
CA GLY A 16 -10.74 -3.52 -2.91
C GLY A 16 -10.00 -3.11 -1.65
N VAL A 17 -8.72 -3.45 -1.55
CA VAL A 17 -7.89 -3.07 -0.40
C VAL A 17 -7.72 -1.55 -0.32
N GLU A 18 -7.40 -0.89 -1.43
CA GLU A 18 -7.26 0.57 -1.48
C GLU A 18 -8.55 1.28 -1.12
N GLU A 19 -9.68 0.86 -1.67
CA GLU A 19 -10.98 1.48 -1.39
C GLU A 19 -11.34 1.39 0.10
N LEU A 20 -11.00 0.30 0.77
CA LEU A 20 -11.26 0.15 2.20
C LEU A 20 -10.27 0.94 3.09
N ILE A 21 -8.99 0.98 2.71
CA ILE A 21 -7.94 1.59 3.53
C ILE A 21 -7.89 3.11 3.37
N ARG A 22 -8.11 3.65 2.16
CA ARG A 22 -7.99 5.09 1.90
C ARG A 22 -8.96 5.96 2.71
N HIS A 23 -10.00 5.36 3.28
CA HIS A 23 -11.02 6.02 4.09
C HIS A 23 -10.74 5.94 5.60
N GLN A 24 -9.67 5.25 6.03
CA GLN A 24 -9.35 5.11 7.45
C GLN A 24 -8.81 6.44 8.03
N PRO A 25 -9.22 6.85 9.24
CA PRO A 25 -8.65 8.01 9.92
C PRO A 25 -7.13 7.91 10.06
N GLY A 26 -6.42 9.02 9.86
CA GLY A 26 -4.96 9.06 9.88
C GLY A 26 -4.27 8.62 8.58
N VAL A 27 -4.98 8.03 7.60
CA VAL A 27 -4.40 7.77 6.28
C VAL A 27 -4.29 9.07 5.49
N ILE A 28 -3.09 9.35 4.99
CA ILE A 28 -2.76 10.57 4.25
C ILE A 28 -2.81 10.30 2.74
N SER A 29 -2.24 9.18 2.29
CA SER A 29 -2.25 8.79 0.87
C SER A 29 -2.04 7.30 0.67
N THR A 30 -2.57 6.79 -0.44
CA THR A 30 -2.35 5.41 -0.89
C THR A 30 -1.84 5.37 -2.32
N VAL A 31 -1.03 4.36 -2.64
CA VAL A 31 -0.60 4.03 -4.01
C VAL A 31 -0.62 2.52 -4.19
N VAL A 32 -1.30 2.03 -5.23
CA VAL A 32 -1.30 0.60 -5.59
C VAL A 32 -0.14 0.24 -6.52
N GLY A 33 0.34 -0.99 -6.43
CA GLY A 33 1.42 -1.50 -7.28
C GLY A 33 1.70 -2.98 -7.06
N TYR A 34 2.87 -3.41 -7.55
CA TYR A 34 3.34 -4.79 -7.42
C TYR A 34 4.65 -4.80 -6.63
N THR A 35 4.75 -5.65 -5.61
CA THR A 35 5.91 -5.66 -4.69
C THR A 35 6.24 -7.07 -4.20
N GLY A 36 7.46 -7.25 -3.70
CA GLY A 36 7.92 -8.50 -3.07
C GLY A 36 8.30 -9.65 -4.01
N GLY A 37 8.30 -9.44 -5.33
CA GLY A 37 8.69 -10.46 -6.31
C GLY A 37 10.09 -10.27 -6.89
N ASP A 38 10.31 -10.90 -8.05
CA ASP A 38 11.62 -11.20 -8.63
C ASP A 38 11.97 -10.41 -9.90
N VAL A 39 11.04 -9.62 -10.45
CA VAL A 39 11.23 -8.94 -11.75
C VAL A 39 11.26 -7.41 -11.59
N PRO A 40 12.17 -6.70 -12.27
CA PRO A 40 12.15 -5.23 -12.27
C PRO A 40 11.01 -4.70 -13.16
N ASN A 41 10.59 -3.46 -12.92
CA ASN A 41 9.60 -2.73 -13.74
C ASN A 41 8.29 -3.50 -13.96
N ALA A 42 7.77 -4.11 -12.89
CA ALA A 42 6.52 -4.86 -12.91
C ALA A 42 5.35 -4.03 -13.45
N THR A 43 4.48 -4.67 -14.22
CA THR A 43 3.25 -4.10 -14.80
C THR A 43 2.08 -5.06 -14.57
N TYR A 44 0.85 -4.60 -14.81
CA TYR A 44 -0.34 -5.45 -14.66
C TYR A 44 -0.27 -6.74 -15.47
N ARG A 45 0.28 -6.71 -16.69
CA ARG A 45 0.41 -7.90 -17.55
C ARG A 45 1.68 -8.71 -17.30
N ASN A 46 2.65 -8.16 -16.59
CA ASN A 46 3.93 -8.81 -16.35
C ASN A 46 4.52 -8.34 -15.00
N HIS A 47 4.25 -9.09 -13.94
CA HIS A 47 4.72 -8.81 -12.59
C HIS A 47 5.31 -10.04 -11.87
N GLY A 48 5.65 -11.12 -12.59
CA GLY A 48 6.37 -12.27 -12.04
C GLY A 48 5.73 -12.83 -10.76
N THR A 49 6.54 -12.96 -9.71
CA THR A 49 6.09 -13.41 -8.37
C THR A 49 5.64 -12.27 -7.44
N HIS A 50 5.55 -11.03 -7.93
CA HIS A 50 5.07 -9.92 -7.10
C HIS A 50 3.62 -10.11 -6.70
N ALA A 51 3.29 -9.68 -5.48
CA ALA A 51 1.92 -9.54 -5.05
C ALA A 51 1.36 -8.17 -5.44
N GLU A 52 0.06 -8.10 -5.72
CA GLU A 52 -0.68 -6.83 -5.68
C GLU A 52 -0.61 -6.27 -4.25
N GLY A 53 -0.08 -5.06 -4.12
CA GLY A 53 0.13 -4.40 -2.85
C GLY A 53 -0.24 -2.93 -2.87
N ILE A 54 -0.36 -2.36 -1.68
CA ILE A 54 -0.67 -0.95 -1.44
C ILE A 54 0.42 -0.34 -0.54
N GLU A 55 0.98 0.77 -0.97
CA GLU A 55 1.74 1.67 -0.12
C GLU A 55 0.76 2.62 0.59
N ILE A 56 0.89 2.74 1.90
CA ILE A 56 0.04 3.58 2.75
C ILE A 56 0.95 4.54 3.49
N VAL A 57 0.69 5.84 3.35
CA VAL A 57 1.31 6.88 4.17
C VAL A 57 0.28 7.33 5.20
N PHE A 58 0.64 7.32 6.48
CA PHE A 58 -0.28 7.65 7.58
C PHE A 58 0.37 8.52 8.66
N ASN A 59 -0.45 9.23 9.42
CA ASN A 59 -0.05 10.02 10.58
C ASN A 59 0.04 9.10 11.83
N PRO A 60 1.23 8.87 12.40
CA PRO A 60 1.41 8.01 13.58
C PRO A 60 0.75 8.55 14.85
N GLU A 61 0.34 9.83 14.87
CA GLU A 61 -0.41 10.41 15.98
C GLU A 61 -1.91 10.05 15.95
N GLU A 62 -2.43 9.62 14.78
CA GLU A 62 -3.84 9.24 14.59
C GLU A 62 -4.03 7.73 14.36
N MET A 63 -3.03 7.07 13.77
CA MET A 63 -3.06 5.66 13.40
C MET A 63 -1.72 5.01 13.73
N SER A 64 -1.74 3.85 14.39
CA SER A 64 -0.54 3.03 14.59
C SER A 64 -0.43 1.97 13.50
N TYR A 65 0.77 1.41 13.31
CA TYR A 65 0.96 0.28 12.39
C TYR A 65 0.19 -1.00 12.80
N ARG A 66 -0.15 -1.14 14.09
CA ARG A 66 -0.92 -2.26 14.64
C ARG A 66 -2.41 -1.93 14.67
#